data_AF-A0A971FI90-F1
#
_entry.id   AF-A0A971FI90-F1
#
_cell.length_a   1.000
_cell.length_b   1.000
_cell.length_c   1.000
_cell.angle_alpha   90.00
_cell.angle_beta   90.00
_cell.angle_gamma   90.00
#
_symmetry.space_group_name_H-M   'P 1'
#
loop_
_entity.id
_entity.type
_entity.pdbx_description
1 polymer ?
#
loop_
_entity_poly.entity_id
_entity_poly.type
_entity_poly.pdbx_seq_one_letter_code
_entity_poly.pdbx_strand_id
1 'polypeptide(L)'
;MNEGKDMQVRCAFFYLTILYCVIFLLWPTYTQGVEIQVMDWIGQDQVSDANLREVDKVLEYTLYYYKLALEGTQTIRIRVKLEPLETTTLARGTFRPWPDISSDEWWPSPLLIQVLDRDVLQPDEPHATVSINSTIINNGEFDFSLSPTISINKNGLLSTLLHEFGHCLGFINLMRYDGIWFDYAGHQRIDRHSKNLSVFEAFPVFTPLADLTPSNRAAALTSDELYWSGSHVSTAGRFLLNDPAIHRPSFYAQVFAPYLPPPLLVHNNASHWDPSHNPRQLMAPYNLGNLNKLGLLLPAFVDMGWTTNYVTVLPPAVPIETTSNKSETQQSVDITNTQAVNTTVTLSITGPHASEFSAENVPGNLTLQPWQTATIPVSGAPVSWGYKTATLLAQYSTGISQVIKVKLDMYSIGVDTDEDGISDYDETRTLPGGPNPFNAQEEDSTGDNGEMTSDGVDDGRNDFDGDGMVNMDEFIFGYDPLNPDMFGVRTSQDTDGDGLLDRDEAGDASHTFDPYTGDSSGDFFYDDPDGIPDGQNDYDGDGYTNAFEFRWGSNPFVWDEHVQVPASSSSTILLGILSVVWLGSVFLARPGRNKQAGMTAYIPLKCIYRRFSR
;
A
#
# COMPACT_ATOMS: atom_id res chain seq x y z
N MET A 1 0.77 36.88 -50.63
CA MET A 1 -0.40 36.01 -50.40
C MET A 1 -0.05 34.55 -50.08
N ASN A 2 1.19 34.23 -49.67
CA ASN A 2 1.60 32.85 -49.34
C ASN A 2 2.19 32.65 -47.92
N GLU A 3 2.30 33.69 -47.09
CA GLU A 3 2.79 33.51 -45.70
C GLU A 3 1.69 33.17 -44.68
N GLY A 4 0.41 33.43 -45.01
CA GLY A 4 -0.71 33.15 -44.12
C GLY A 4 -1.14 31.67 -44.06
N LYS A 5 -0.75 30.85 -45.03
CA LYS A 5 -1.09 29.41 -45.06
C LYS A 5 -0.11 28.56 -44.23
N ASP A 6 1.15 28.97 -44.14
CA ASP A 6 2.18 28.20 -43.43
C ASP A 6 2.03 28.33 -41.90
N MET A 7 1.54 29.47 -41.42
CA MET A 7 1.25 29.69 -40.00
C MET A 7 0.00 28.93 -39.52
N GLN A 8 -1.02 28.79 -40.39
CA GLN A 8 -2.21 27.98 -40.06
C GLN A 8 -1.91 26.47 -40.00
N VAL A 9 -1.01 25.96 -40.85
CA VAL A 9 -0.61 24.54 -40.82
C VAL A 9 0.25 24.21 -39.60
N ARG A 10 1.14 25.13 -39.17
CA ARG A 10 1.94 24.96 -37.96
C ARG A 10 1.12 25.06 -36.68
N CYS A 11 0.13 25.96 -36.61
CA CYS A 11 -0.81 26.02 -35.48
C CYS A 11 -1.73 24.79 -35.43
N ALA A 12 -2.20 24.27 -36.57
CA ALA A 12 -3.02 23.07 -36.61
C ALA A 12 -2.24 21.82 -36.16
N PHE A 13 -0.96 21.70 -36.53
CA PHE A 13 -0.10 20.61 -36.04
C PHE A 13 0.15 20.72 -34.54
N PHE A 14 0.42 21.92 -34.01
CA PHE A 14 0.64 22.13 -32.58
C PHE A 14 -0.62 21.82 -31.75
N TYR A 15 -1.81 22.21 -32.23
CA TYR A 15 -3.07 21.85 -31.58
C TYR A 15 -3.40 20.36 -31.70
N LEU A 16 -3.05 19.68 -32.81
CA LEU A 16 -3.25 18.23 -32.93
C LEU A 16 -2.32 17.46 -31.98
N THR A 17 -1.06 17.89 -31.80
CA THR A 17 -0.11 17.26 -30.88
C THR A 17 -0.50 17.48 -29.42
N ILE A 18 -0.97 18.68 -29.06
CA ILE A 18 -1.51 18.94 -27.71
C ILE A 18 -2.81 18.16 -27.48
N LEU A 19 -3.69 18.04 -28.49
CA LEU A 19 -4.90 17.22 -28.37
C LEU A 19 -4.55 15.72 -28.26
N TYR A 20 -3.50 15.24 -28.94
CA TYR A 20 -3.00 13.86 -28.81
C TYR A 20 -2.35 13.61 -27.44
N CYS A 21 -1.59 14.57 -26.91
CA CYS A 21 -1.02 14.50 -25.55
C CYS A 21 -2.10 14.56 -24.48
N VAL A 22 -3.15 15.37 -24.65
CA VAL A 22 -4.29 15.44 -23.72
C VAL A 22 -5.18 14.20 -23.83
N ILE A 23 -5.31 13.59 -25.01
CA ILE A 23 -6.04 12.30 -25.18
C ILE A 23 -5.23 11.12 -24.60
N PHE A 24 -3.89 11.15 -24.66
CA PHE A 24 -3.03 10.17 -23.98
C PHE A 24 -2.94 10.37 -22.46
N LEU A 25 -3.08 11.61 -21.97
CA LEU A 25 -3.15 11.93 -20.53
C LEU A 25 -4.57 11.76 -19.94
N LEU A 26 -5.59 11.58 -20.78
CA LEU A 26 -6.97 11.27 -20.37
C LEU A 26 -7.39 9.83 -20.69
N TRP A 27 -6.47 9.00 -21.16
CA TRP A 27 -6.66 7.57 -20.95
C TRP A 27 -6.45 7.33 -19.46
N PRO A 28 -7.42 6.72 -18.75
CA PRO A 28 -7.06 6.13 -17.48
C PRO A 28 -5.90 5.20 -17.81
N THR A 29 -4.71 5.50 -17.29
CA THR A 29 -3.75 4.45 -17.00
C THR A 29 -4.57 3.47 -16.21
N TYR A 30 -5.01 2.38 -16.85
CA TYR A 30 -5.87 1.39 -16.25
C TYR A 30 -5.22 1.04 -14.92
N THR A 31 -5.75 1.56 -13.83
CA THR A 31 -5.42 1.11 -12.49
C THR A 31 -5.82 -0.35 -12.54
N GLN A 32 -4.82 -1.25 -12.60
CA GLN A 32 -5.01 -2.69 -12.78
C GLN A 32 -5.59 -3.29 -11.49
N GLY A 33 -6.68 -2.73 -10.97
CA GLY A 33 -7.14 -3.06 -9.64
C GLY A 33 -8.30 -2.20 -9.17
N VAL A 34 -9.14 -2.78 -8.32
CA VAL A 34 -10.22 -2.06 -7.64
C VAL A 34 -9.63 -1.07 -6.65
N GLU A 35 -10.13 0.16 -6.64
CA GLU A 35 -9.71 1.13 -5.64
C GLU A 35 -10.45 0.84 -4.33
N ILE A 36 -9.72 0.73 -3.23
CA ILE A 36 -10.27 0.56 -1.89
C ILE A 36 -9.72 1.69 -1.03
N GLN A 37 -10.61 2.45 -0.41
CA GLN A 37 -10.28 3.64 0.36
C GLN A 37 -10.85 3.52 1.79
N VAL A 38 -10.00 3.81 2.77
CA VAL A 38 -10.44 4.05 4.15
C VAL A 38 -11.10 5.43 4.20
N MET A 39 -12.38 5.48 4.54
CA MET A 39 -13.10 6.75 4.67
C MET A 39 -12.81 7.44 6.00
N ASP A 40 -12.86 6.67 7.07
CA ASP A 40 -12.72 7.17 8.42
C ASP A 40 -12.21 6.08 9.36
N TRP A 41 -11.48 6.56 10.36
CA TRP A 41 -11.03 5.81 11.52
C TRP A 41 -11.86 6.21 12.73
N ILE A 42 -12.23 5.23 13.54
CA ILE A 42 -12.91 5.45 14.81
C ILE A 42 -12.11 4.73 15.90
N GLY A 43 -11.84 5.44 17.01
CA GLY A 43 -11.17 4.86 18.18
C GLY A 43 -9.64 4.84 18.09
N GLN A 44 -9.01 5.73 17.32
CA GLN A 44 -7.54 5.86 17.29
C GLN A 44 -6.95 6.10 18.69
N ASP A 45 -7.68 6.81 19.55
CA ASP A 45 -7.36 7.06 20.96
C ASP A 45 -7.37 5.80 21.85
N GLN A 46 -7.77 4.64 21.31
CA GLN A 46 -7.82 3.38 22.05
C GLN A 46 -6.49 2.60 21.98
N VAL A 47 -5.53 3.03 21.18
CA VAL A 47 -4.20 2.41 21.01
C VAL A 47 -3.11 3.49 21.11
N SER A 48 -1.86 3.10 21.37
CA SER A 48 -0.72 4.03 21.31
C SER A 48 -0.44 4.45 19.86
N ASP A 49 0.24 5.58 19.68
CA ASP A 49 0.62 6.08 18.35
C ASP A 49 1.54 5.09 17.62
N ALA A 50 2.52 4.48 18.31
CA ALA A 50 3.35 3.39 17.79
C ALA A 50 2.52 2.21 17.24
N ASN A 51 1.59 1.69 18.05
CA ASN A 51 0.70 0.61 17.61
C ASN A 51 -0.22 1.04 16.46
N LEU A 52 -0.64 2.31 16.41
CA LEU A 52 -1.46 2.83 15.33
C LEU A 52 -0.69 2.85 14.00
N ARG A 53 0.60 3.26 14.00
CA ARG A 53 1.47 3.20 12.82
C ARG A 53 1.60 1.77 12.29
N GLU A 54 1.82 0.82 13.19
CA GLU A 54 1.96 -0.60 12.84
C GLU A 54 0.65 -1.19 12.27
N VAL A 55 -0.51 -0.84 12.86
CA VAL A 55 -1.81 -1.26 12.33
C VAL A 55 -2.06 -0.65 10.94
N ASP A 56 -1.72 0.62 10.73
CA ASP A 56 -1.88 1.29 9.45
C ASP A 56 -1.03 0.62 8.36
N LYS A 57 0.25 0.33 8.65
CA LYS A 57 1.14 -0.42 7.76
C LYS A 57 0.53 -1.75 7.30
N VAL A 58 0.03 -2.56 8.24
CA VAL A 58 -0.58 -3.87 7.90
C VAL A 58 -1.90 -3.71 7.14
N LEU A 59 -2.68 -2.67 7.49
CA LEU A 59 -3.92 -2.36 6.80
C LEU A 59 -3.67 -1.93 5.36
N GLU A 60 -2.76 -0.99 5.12
CA GLU A 60 -2.38 -0.54 3.77
C GLU A 60 -1.94 -1.71 2.90
N TYR A 61 -1.12 -2.61 3.47
CA TYR A 61 -0.73 -3.84 2.80
C TYR A 61 -1.93 -4.72 2.43
N THR A 62 -2.87 -4.91 3.36
CA THR A 62 -4.09 -5.70 3.14
C THR A 62 -4.95 -5.09 2.04
N LEU A 63 -5.15 -3.76 2.05
CA LEU A 63 -5.89 -3.03 1.02
C LEU A 63 -5.22 -3.17 -0.33
N TYR A 64 -3.90 -3.07 -0.37
CA TYR A 64 -3.11 -3.24 -1.58
C TYR A 64 -3.24 -4.66 -2.15
N TYR A 65 -3.25 -5.69 -1.30
CA TYR A 65 -3.46 -7.08 -1.71
C TYR A 65 -4.78 -7.20 -2.50
N TYR A 66 -5.88 -6.75 -1.92
CA TYR A 66 -7.20 -6.85 -2.56
C TYR A 66 -7.34 -5.97 -3.79
N LYS A 67 -6.72 -4.78 -3.78
CA LYS A 67 -6.61 -3.90 -4.95
C LYS A 67 -5.95 -4.62 -6.12
N LEU A 68 -4.87 -5.37 -5.90
CA LEU A 68 -4.23 -6.14 -6.97
C LEU A 68 -5.02 -7.41 -7.33
N ALA A 69 -5.69 -8.05 -6.38
CA ALA A 69 -6.44 -9.28 -6.64
C ALA A 69 -7.68 -9.07 -7.51
N LEU A 70 -8.40 -7.96 -7.29
CA LEU A 70 -9.73 -7.72 -7.85
C LEU A 70 -9.71 -6.56 -8.85
N GLU A 71 -10.51 -6.65 -9.90
CA GLU A 71 -10.75 -5.57 -10.84
C GLU A 71 -12.06 -4.83 -10.49
N GLY A 72 -12.07 -3.52 -10.68
CA GLY A 72 -13.23 -2.69 -10.45
C GLY A 72 -13.04 -1.26 -10.96
N THR A 73 -14.14 -0.60 -11.25
CA THR A 73 -14.18 0.80 -11.73
C THR A 73 -14.63 1.78 -10.65
N GLN A 74 -15.30 1.28 -9.60
CA GLN A 74 -15.81 2.10 -8.51
C GLN A 74 -14.91 1.99 -7.27
N THR A 75 -14.78 3.07 -6.52
CA THR A 75 -14.03 3.10 -5.27
C THR A 75 -14.83 2.44 -4.13
N ILE A 76 -14.27 1.38 -3.54
CA ILE A 76 -14.84 0.71 -2.37
C ILE A 76 -14.43 1.48 -1.12
N ARG A 77 -15.41 2.15 -0.53
CA ARG A 77 -15.31 2.87 0.74
C ARG A 77 -15.45 1.94 1.96
N ILE A 78 -14.44 1.93 2.85
CA ILE A 78 -14.40 1.11 4.07
C ILE A 78 -14.19 1.99 5.30
N ARG A 79 -14.83 1.61 6.41
CA ARG A 79 -14.62 2.21 7.73
C ARG A 79 -13.77 1.28 8.60
N VAL A 80 -12.78 1.84 9.29
CA VAL A 80 -11.94 1.10 10.24
C VAL A 80 -12.31 1.54 11.66
N LYS A 81 -12.47 0.57 12.55
CA LYS A 81 -12.71 0.81 13.97
C LYS A 81 -11.67 0.09 14.81
N LEU A 82 -11.09 0.81 15.76
CA LEU A 82 -10.29 0.27 16.84
C LEU A 82 -11.15 0.33 18.10
N GLU A 83 -11.66 -0.81 18.55
CA GLU A 83 -12.57 -0.87 19.68
C GLU A 83 -12.36 -2.14 20.52
N PRO A 84 -12.66 -2.11 21.83
CA PRO A 84 -12.62 -3.33 22.62
C PRO A 84 -13.66 -4.34 22.11
N LEU A 85 -13.20 -5.52 21.70
CA LEU A 85 -14.08 -6.64 21.34
C LEU A 85 -14.00 -7.73 22.42
N GLU A 86 -14.87 -8.74 22.32
CA GLU A 86 -14.82 -9.91 23.20
C GLU A 86 -13.42 -10.55 23.16
N THR A 87 -12.95 -11.11 24.29
CA THR A 87 -11.54 -11.54 24.47
C THR A 87 -11.06 -12.60 23.48
N THR A 88 -11.95 -13.28 22.77
CA THR A 88 -11.61 -14.28 21.74
C THR A 88 -11.77 -13.78 20.31
N THR A 89 -12.30 -12.57 20.11
CA THR A 89 -12.52 -11.97 18.79
C THR A 89 -11.33 -11.09 18.44
N LEU A 90 -10.53 -11.49 17.45
CA LEU A 90 -9.38 -10.72 16.99
C LEU A 90 -9.81 -9.48 16.19
N ALA A 91 -10.75 -9.66 15.27
CA ALA A 91 -11.35 -8.61 14.47
C ALA A 91 -12.73 -9.04 13.96
N ARG A 92 -13.43 -8.15 13.25
CA ARG A 92 -14.72 -8.43 12.62
C ARG A 92 -14.93 -7.59 11.36
N GLY A 93 -15.12 -8.27 10.24
CA GLY A 93 -15.50 -7.70 8.95
C GLY A 93 -17.01 -7.79 8.72
N THR A 94 -17.61 -6.70 8.27
CA THR A 94 -19.04 -6.65 7.94
C THR A 94 -19.27 -5.78 6.70
N PHE A 95 -20.38 -6.03 6.01
CA PHE A 95 -20.83 -5.18 4.92
C PHE A 95 -22.33 -4.93 5.02
N ARG A 96 -22.80 -3.95 4.25
CA ARG A 96 -24.23 -3.69 4.10
C ARG A 96 -24.83 -4.53 2.96
N PRO A 97 -25.77 -5.46 3.21
CA PRO A 97 -26.44 -6.20 2.15
C PRO A 97 -27.43 -5.29 1.40
N TRP A 98 -27.57 -5.48 0.08
CA TRP A 98 -28.44 -4.66 -0.76
C TRP A 98 -29.20 -5.49 -1.83
N PRO A 99 -30.48 -5.17 -2.17
CA PRO A 99 -31.37 -6.11 -2.89
C PRO A 99 -31.48 -5.95 -4.43
N ASP A 100 -30.68 -5.10 -5.09
CA ASP A 100 -31.24 -4.26 -6.18
C ASP A 100 -30.93 -4.64 -7.64
N ILE A 101 -30.09 -5.65 -7.94
CA ILE A 101 -29.86 -6.03 -9.36
C ILE A 101 -30.94 -7.00 -9.88
N SER A 102 -31.27 -7.98 -9.05
CA SER A 102 -32.28 -8.99 -9.34
C SER A 102 -33.22 -9.03 -8.15
N SER A 103 -34.53 -9.01 -8.39
CA SER A 103 -35.56 -9.02 -7.35
C SER A 103 -35.61 -10.32 -6.54
N ASP A 104 -34.54 -11.13 -6.50
CA ASP A 104 -34.45 -12.48 -5.93
C ASP A 104 -33.12 -12.75 -5.16
N GLU A 105 -32.13 -11.84 -5.17
CA GLU A 105 -30.80 -12.09 -4.55
C GLU A 105 -30.31 -10.93 -3.66
N TRP A 106 -29.51 -11.27 -2.63
CA TRP A 106 -28.74 -10.32 -1.81
C TRP A 106 -27.34 -10.15 -2.37
N TRP A 107 -26.93 -8.88 -2.54
CA TRP A 107 -25.61 -8.51 -3.01
C TRP A 107 -24.79 -7.84 -1.89
N PRO A 108 -23.51 -8.22 -1.70
CA PRO A 108 -22.58 -7.44 -0.91
C PRO A 108 -22.40 -6.06 -1.53
N SER A 109 -22.50 -4.99 -0.75
CA SER A 109 -22.37 -3.63 -1.27
C SER A 109 -21.05 -3.38 -2.03
N PRO A 110 -19.88 -3.85 -1.58
CA PRO A 110 -18.65 -3.71 -2.36
C PRO A 110 -18.70 -4.36 -3.74
N LEU A 111 -19.32 -5.54 -3.86
CA LEU A 111 -19.47 -6.22 -5.15
C LEU A 111 -20.54 -5.54 -6.02
N LEU A 112 -21.65 -5.14 -5.39
CA LEU A 112 -22.79 -4.53 -6.06
C LEU A 112 -22.39 -3.28 -6.86
N ILE A 113 -21.60 -2.38 -6.25
CA ILE A 113 -21.20 -1.15 -6.92
C ILE A 113 -20.35 -1.40 -8.16
N GLN A 114 -19.52 -2.46 -8.15
CA GLN A 114 -18.71 -2.83 -9.32
C GLN A 114 -19.59 -3.37 -10.43
N VAL A 115 -20.52 -4.26 -10.09
CA VAL A 115 -21.42 -4.89 -11.07
C VAL A 115 -22.35 -3.87 -11.71
N LEU A 116 -22.80 -2.87 -10.94
CA LEU A 116 -23.65 -1.78 -11.44
C LEU A 116 -22.85 -0.65 -12.12
N ASP A 117 -21.53 -0.66 -12.01
CA ASP A 117 -20.63 0.43 -12.41
C ASP A 117 -21.13 1.80 -11.89
N ARG A 118 -21.61 1.80 -10.64
CA ARG A 118 -22.21 2.96 -9.98
C ARG A 118 -22.25 2.76 -8.48
N ASP A 119 -21.82 3.77 -7.73
CA ASP A 119 -22.10 3.85 -6.30
C ASP A 119 -23.61 4.06 -6.05
N VAL A 120 -24.20 3.10 -5.33
CA VAL A 120 -25.62 3.10 -4.95
C VAL A 120 -25.87 3.54 -3.50
N LEU A 121 -24.80 3.68 -2.71
CA LEU A 121 -24.88 4.15 -1.33
C LEU A 121 -24.74 5.67 -1.26
N GLN A 122 -25.09 6.26 -0.11
CA GLN A 122 -24.86 7.69 0.10
C GLN A 122 -23.35 7.96 0.20
N PRO A 123 -22.85 9.13 -0.24
CA PRO A 123 -21.41 9.45 -0.27
C PRO A 123 -20.70 9.42 1.10
N ASP A 124 -21.43 9.40 2.20
CA ASP A 124 -20.95 9.34 3.59
C ASP A 124 -21.11 7.96 4.25
N GLU A 125 -21.78 7.00 3.58
CA GLU A 125 -22.00 5.66 4.12
C GLU A 125 -20.90 4.68 3.67
N PRO A 126 -20.27 3.92 4.58
CA PRO A 126 -19.30 2.89 4.20
C PRO A 126 -20.00 1.72 3.48
N HIS A 127 -19.32 1.10 2.52
CA HIS A 127 -19.76 -0.18 1.95
C HIS A 127 -19.45 -1.34 2.90
N ALA A 128 -18.32 -1.27 3.59
CA ALA A 128 -17.90 -2.26 4.57
C ALA A 128 -17.28 -1.62 5.80
N THR A 129 -17.27 -2.36 6.91
CA THR A 129 -16.64 -1.95 8.17
C THR A 129 -15.82 -3.10 8.71
N VAL A 130 -14.57 -2.79 9.05
CA VAL A 130 -13.67 -3.69 9.78
C VAL A 130 -13.46 -3.13 11.18
N SER A 131 -13.73 -3.94 12.20
CA SER A 131 -13.42 -3.64 13.60
C SER A 131 -12.24 -4.50 14.05
N ILE A 132 -11.20 -3.89 14.59
CA ILE A 132 -10.00 -4.56 15.11
C ILE A 132 -10.02 -4.43 16.63
N ASN A 133 -9.70 -5.52 17.35
CA ASN A 133 -9.77 -5.54 18.80
C ASN A 133 -8.62 -4.73 19.43
N SER A 134 -8.93 -3.54 19.95
CA SER A 134 -7.94 -2.68 20.59
C SER A 134 -7.36 -3.29 21.87
N THR A 135 -8.09 -4.18 22.55
CA THR A 135 -7.57 -4.86 23.75
C THR A 135 -6.46 -5.86 23.41
N ILE A 136 -6.56 -6.57 22.28
CA ILE A 136 -5.54 -7.52 21.83
C ILE A 136 -4.29 -6.78 21.34
N ILE A 137 -4.47 -5.63 20.69
CA ILE A 137 -3.39 -4.72 20.30
C ILE A 137 -2.62 -4.28 21.56
N ASN A 138 -3.31 -3.67 22.52
CA ASN A 138 -2.66 -3.11 23.72
C ASN A 138 -2.05 -4.15 24.66
N ASN A 139 -2.48 -5.42 24.57
CA ASN A 139 -1.85 -6.52 25.30
C ASN A 139 -0.57 -7.04 24.62
N GLY A 140 -0.21 -6.51 23.45
CA GLY A 140 0.89 -7.01 22.65
C GLY A 140 0.64 -8.45 22.18
N GLU A 141 -0.59 -8.83 21.84
CA GLU A 141 -0.91 -10.19 21.41
C GLU A 141 -0.91 -10.36 19.87
N PHE A 142 -0.86 -9.25 19.13
CA PHE A 142 -0.68 -9.24 17.69
C PHE A 142 0.80 -9.21 17.30
N ASP A 143 1.06 -9.79 16.14
CA ASP A 143 2.28 -9.62 15.36
C ASP A 143 1.92 -8.77 14.13
N PHE A 144 2.66 -7.67 13.95
CA PHE A 144 2.48 -6.69 12.87
C PHE A 144 3.38 -6.97 11.65
N SER A 145 4.19 -8.03 11.70
CA SER A 145 5.08 -8.40 10.62
C SER A 145 4.30 -8.78 9.36
N LEU A 146 4.82 -8.33 8.22
CA LEU A 146 4.37 -8.75 6.89
C LEU A 146 5.03 -10.08 6.45
N SER A 147 5.92 -10.63 7.29
CA SER A 147 6.68 -11.85 7.03
C SER A 147 5.79 -13.10 6.88
N PRO A 148 6.23 -14.11 6.12
CA PRO A 148 5.62 -15.44 6.14
C PRO A 148 5.69 -16.12 7.51
N THR A 149 6.55 -15.66 8.43
CA THR A 149 6.63 -16.16 9.81
C THR A 149 6.04 -15.16 10.80
N ILE A 150 5.39 -15.67 11.84
CA ILE A 150 4.91 -14.87 12.97
C ILE A 150 5.66 -15.30 14.24
N SER A 151 5.84 -14.35 15.14
CA SER A 151 6.37 -14.51 16.48
C SER A 151 5.60 -15.57 17.27
N ILE A 152 6.33 -16.29 18.11
CA ILE A 152 5.77 -17.39 18.89
C ILE A 152 4.70 -16.88 19.84
N ASN A 153 3.55 -17.58 19.89
CA ASN A 153 2.39 -17.22 20.72
C ASN A 153 1.69 -15.88 20.37
N LYS A 154 2.03 -15.24 19.25
CA LYS A 154 1.32 -14.06 18.75
C LYS A 154 0.30 -14.45 17.68
N ASN A 155 -0.66 -13.58 17.43
CA ASN A 155 -1.61 -13.68 16.32
C ASN A 155 -1.13 -12.82 15.15
N GLY A 156 -1.06 -13.35 13.93
CA GLY A 156 -0.71 -12.53 12.76
C GLY A 156 -1.83 -11.54 12.42
N LEU A 157 -1.58 -10.24 12.54
CA LEU A 157 -2.56 -9.21 12.18
C LEU A 157 -2.86 -9.25 10.68
N LEU A 158 -1.86 -9.46 9.84
CA LEU A 158 -2.03 -9.56 8.38
C LEU A 158 -3.03 -10.65 7.98
N SER A 159 -2.84 -11.86 8.48
CA SER A 159 -3.76 -12.97 8.23
C SER A 159 -5.17 -12.67 8.74
N THR A 160 -5.28 -12.01 9.89
CA THR A 160 -6.56 -11.58 10.49
C THR A 160 -7.27 -10.56 9.60
N LEU A 161 -6.58 -9.51 9.16
CA LEU A 161 -7.18 -8.49 8.28
C LEU A 161 -7.54 -9.06 6.92
N LEU A 162 -6.68 -9.87 6.30
CA LEU A 162 -7.00 -10.56 5.04
C LEU A 162 -8.29 -11.38 5.16
N HIS A 163 -8.48 -12.06 6.29
CA HIS A 163 -9.68 -12.84 6.59
C HIS A 163 -10.93 -11.95 6.72
N GLU A 164 -10.88 -10.91 7.57
CA GLU A 164 -12.04 -10.04 7.79
C GLU A 164 -12.42 -9.26 6.55
N PHE A 165 -11.44 -8.86 5.73
CA PHE A 165 -11.71 -8.27 4.43
C PHE A 165 -12.38 -9.27 3.47
N GLY A 166 -12.09 -10.56 3.60
CA GLY A 166 -12.81 -11.63 2.94
C GLY A 166 -14.32 -11.54 3.19
N HIS A 167 -14.70 -11.38 4.46
CA HIS A 167 -16.10 -11.14 4.86
C HIS A 167 -16.63 -9.80 4.34
N CYS A 168 -15.90 -8.70 4.51
CA CYS A 168 -16.28 -7.38 4.00
C CYS A 168 -16.62 -7.40 2.50
N LEU A 169 -15.87 -8.16 1.70
CA LEU A 169 -16.04 -8.26 0.25
C LEU A 169 -17.10 -9.28 -0.19
N GLY A 170 -17.79 -9.92 0.76
CA GLY A 170 -18.98 -10.71 0.49
C GLY A 170 -18.88 -12.20 0.73
N PHE A 171 -17.74 -12.71 1.21
CA PHE A 171 -17.61 -14.11 1.60
C PHE A 171 -18.30 -14.34 2.94
N ILE A 172 -19.63 -14.22 2.97
CA ILE A 172 -20.44 -14.46 4.16
C ILE A 172 -21.73 -15.17 3.79
N ASN A 173 -22.11 -16.15 4.57
CA ASN A 173 -23.39 -16.80 4.49
C ASN A 173 -24.41 -16.04 5.35
N LEU A 174 -25.44 -15.45 4.73
CA LEU A 174 -26.46 -14.69 5.47
C LEU A 174 -27.61 -15.58 5.96
N MET A 175 -27.62 -16.87 5.68
CA MET A 175 -28.68 -17.77 6.12
C MET A 175 -28.76 -17.85 7.66
N ARG A 176 -29.96 -17.89 8.20
CA ARG A 176 -30.17 -18.16 9.63
C ARG A 176 -29.92 -19.63 9.94
N TYR A 177 -29.65 -19.94 11.20
CA TYR A 177 -29.41 -21.31 11.67
C TYR A 177 -30.60 -22.28 11.43
N ASP A 178 -31.82 -21.76 11.26
CA ASP A 178 -33.04 -22.53 10.95
C ASP A 178 -33.24 -22.78 9.44
N GLY A 179 -32.24 -22.45 8.61
CA GLY A 179 -32.29 -22.62 7.15
C GLY A 179 -33.19 -21.60 6.44
N ILE A 180 -33.68 -20.58 7.14
CA ILE A 180 -34.42 -19.47 6.53
C ILE A 180 -33.41 -18.40 6.08
N TRP A 181 -33.61 -17.86 4.88
CA TRP A 181 -32.79 -16.76 4.36
C TRP A 181 -32.91 -15.52 5.26
N PHE A 182 -31.83 -14.73 5.33
CA PHE A 182 -31.84 -13.48 6.08
C PHE A 182 -32.98 -12.57 5.63
N ASP A 183 -33.72 -12.02 6.58
CA ASP A 183 -34.69 -10.97 6.34
C ASP A 183 -34.03 -9.61 6.53
N TYR A 184 -33.94 -8.84 5.45
CA TYR A 184 -33.58 -7.44 5.51
C TYR A 184 -34.64 -6.61 4.81
N ALA A 185 -35.19 -5.63 5.53
CA ALA A 185 -36.28 -4.77 5.07
C ALA A 185 -37.53 -5.51 4.55
N GLY A 186 -37.84 -6.70 5.09
CA GLY A 186 -39.02 -7.49 4.71
C GLY A 186 -38.81 -8.41 3.52
N HIS A 187 -37.56 -8.62 3.10
CA HIS A 187 -37.20 -9.47 1.97
C HIS A 187 -36.28 -10.61 2.42
N GLN A 188 -36.69 -11.85 2.13
CA GLN A 188 -35.90 -13.06 2.36
C GLN A 188 -35.36 -13.56 1.02
N ARG A 189 -34.05 -13.37 0.79
CA ARG A 189 -33.39 -13.66 -0.50
C ARG A 189 -32.15 -14.50 -0.30
N ILE A 190 -31.78 -15.28 -1.30
CA ILE A 190 -30.49 -15.99 -1.29
C ILE A 190 -29.35 -15.00 -1.51
N ASP A 191 -28.25 -15.15 -0.78
CA ASP A 191 -27.04 -14.34 -0.97
C ASP A 191 -26.10 -14.97 -2.02
N ARG A 192 -25.20 -14.15 -2.59
CA ARG A 192 -24.24 -14.59 -3.63
C ARG A 192 -23.33 -15.72 -3.16
N HIS A 193 -22.99 -15.78 -1.88
CA HIS A 193 -22.18 -16.84 -1.32
C HIS A 193 -22.99 -18.15 -1.28
N SER A 194 -24.17 -18.15 -0.65
CA SER A 194 -25.06 -19.32 -0.52
C SER A 194 -25.50 -19.93 -1.85
N LYS A 195 -25.56 -19.14 -2.93
CA LYS A 195 -25.86 -19.62 -4.27
C LYS A 195 -24.84 -20.62 -4.81
N ASN A 196 -23.60 -20.54 -4.34
CA ASN A 196 -22.50 -21.42 -4.74
C ASN A 196 -22.39 -22.66 -3.82
N LEU A 197 -23.35 -22.89 -2.93
CA LEU A 197 -23.32 -24.02 -2.01
C LEU A 197 -24.19 -25.18 -2.50
N SER A 198 -23.74 -26.39 -2.24
CA SER A 198 -24.46 -27.62 -2.53
C SER A 198 -24.21 -28.66 -1.46
N VAL A 199 -25.21 -29.49 -1.22
CA VAL A 199 -25.18 -30.53 -0.19
C VAL A 199 -24.95 -31.88 -0.85
N PHE A 200 -24.06 -32.66 -0.28
CA PHE A 200 -23.80 -34.03 -0.72
C PHE A 200 -24.77 -35.00 -0.05
N GLU A 201 -25.90 -35.31 -0.70
CA GLU A 201 -26.94 -36.14 -0.08
C GLU A 201 -26.61 -37.64 -0.12
N ALA A 202 -26.04 -38.10 -1.23
CA ALA A 202 -25.58 -39.46 -1.43
C ALA A 202 -24.72 -39.50 -2.69
N PHE A 203 -23.64 -40.28 -2.71
CA PHE A 203 -22.82 -40.41 -3.93
C PHE A 203 -23.67 -40.87 -5.14
N PRO A 204 -23.63 -40.21 -6.32
CA PRO A 204 -22.85 -39.02 -6.71
C PRO A 204 -23.69 -37.72 -6.81
N VAL A 205 -24.73 -37.58 -6.01
CA VAL A 205 -25.73 -36.51 -6.08
C VAL A 205 -25.34 -35.34 -5.18
N PHE A 206 -25.17 -34.18 -5.81
CA PHE A 206 -25.13 -32.89 -5.15
C PHE A 206 -26.41 -32.13 -5.46
N THR A 207 -27.04 -31.60 -4.42
CA THR A 207 -28.26 -30.79 -4.55
C THR A 207 -27.91 -29.34 -4.17
N PRO A 208 -28.18 -28.34 -5.04
CA PRO A 208 -27.95 -26.94 -4.72
C PRO A 208 -28.68 -26.54 -3.44
N LEU A 209 -27.99 -25.81 -2.56
CA LEU A 209 -28.56 -25.37 -1.29
C LEU A 209 -29.84 -24.54 -1.50
N ALA A 210 -29.90 -23.78 -2.60
CA ALA A 210 -31.04 -22.98 -3.02
C ALA A 210 -32.33 -23.80 -3.23
N ASP A 211 -32.20 -25.05 -3.67
CA ASP A 211 -33.33 -25.92 -4.05
C ASP A 211 -33.92 -26.69 -2.87
N LEU A 212 -33.22 -26.70 -1.72
CA LEU A 212 -33.65 -27.42 -0.53
C LEU A 212 -34.78 -26.70 0.22
N THR A 213 -35.55 -27.45 1.00
CA THR A 213 -36.48 -26.88 1.98
C THR A 213 -35.73 -26.21 3.13
N PRO A 214 -36.34 -25.27 3.88
CA PRO A 214 -35.69 -24.68 5.06
C PRO A 214 -35.18 -25.72 6.06
N SER A 215 -35.94 -26.79 6.31
CA SER A 215 -35.52 -27.88 7.20
C SER A 215 -34.28 -28.61 6.70
N ASN A 216 -34.20 -28.86 5.39
CA ASN A 216 -33.05 -29.55 4.80
C ASN A 216 -31.83 -28.63 4.76
N ARG A 217 -32.01 -27.33 4.52
CA ARG A 217 -30.91 -26.35 4.64
C ARG A 217 -30.38 -26.26 6.08
N ALA A 218 -31.25 -26.25 7.07
CA ALA A 218 -30.86 -26.27 8.47
C ALA A 218 -30.03 -27.53 8.80
N ALA A 219 -30.45 -28.70 8.31
CA ALA A 219 -29.70 -29.94 8.47
C ALA A 219 -28.34 -29.89 7.76
N ALA A 220 -28.26 -29.28 6.58
CA ALA A 220 -27.03 -29.13 5.83
C ALA A 220 -25.98 -28.28 6.57
N LEU A 221 -26.40 -27.24 7.29
CA LEU A 221 -25.52 -26.41 8.13
C LEU A 221 -24.87 -27.19 9.30
N THR A 222 -25.31 -28.41 9.57
CA THR A 222 -24.82 -29.28 10.66
C THR A 222 -24.47 -30.69 10.17
N SER A 223 -23.96 -30.83 8.95
CA SER A 223 -23.85 -32.16 8.29
C SER A 223 -22.43 -32.62 7.96
N ASP A 224 -21.43 -31.74 8.01
CA ASP A 224 -20.13 -31.94 7.35
C ASP A 224 -20.24 -32.27 5.83
N GLU A 225 -21.43 -32.15 5.23
CA GLU A 225 -21.73 -32.51 3.84
C GLU A 225 -22.02 -31.29 2.96
N LEU A 226 -21.61 -30.10 3.42
CA LEU A 226 -21.77 -28.83 2.69
C LEU A 226 -20.52 -28.53 1.88
N TYR A 227 -20.71 -28.22 0.59
CA TYR A 227 -19.61 -27.96 -0.34
C TYR A 227 -19.87 -26.72 -1.20
N TRP A 228 -18.81 -26.03 -1.57
CA TRP A 228 -18.78 -25.02 -2.61
C TRP A 228 -18.70 -25.68 -3.99
N SER A 229 -19.71 -25.45 -4.82
CA SER A 229 -19.89 -26.06 -6.14
C SER A 229 -19.61 -25.13 -7.32
N GLY A 230 -19.08 -23.94 -7.04
CA GLY A 230 -18.68 -22.98 -8.08
C GLY A 230 -17.58 -23.51 -9.02
N SER A 231 -17.63 -23.05 -10.28
CA SER A 231 -16.79 -23.57 -11.36
C SER A 231 -15.31 -23.21 -11.23
N HIS A 232 -14.99 -22.06 -10.64
CA HIS A 232 -13.62 -21.60 -10.47
C HIS A 232 -12.96 -22.30 -9.28
N VAL A 233 -13.67 -22.41 -8.15
CA VAL A 233 -13.20 -23.18 -6.98
C VAL A 233 -13.00 -24.65 -7.35
N SER A 234 -13.93 -25.25 -8.10
CA SER A 234 -13.77 -26.63 -8.57
C SER A 234 -12.62 -26.80 -9.57
N THR A 235 -12.28 -25.76 -10.34
CA THR A 235 -11.08 -25.76 -11.19
C THR A 235 -9.81 -25.73 -10.34
N ALA A 236 -9.75 -24.91 -9.29
CA ALA A 236 -8.63 -24.90 -8.34
C ALA A 236 -8.49 -26.25 -7.62
N GLY A 237 -9.61 -26.83 -7.17
CA GLY A 237 -9.66 -28.11 -6.46
C GLY A 237 -9.07 -29.29 -7.25
N ARG A 238 -9.04 -29.24 -8.59
CA ARG A 238 -8.39 -30.26 -9.43
C ARG A 238 -6.89 -30.37 -9.18
N PHE A 239 -6.26 -29.29 -8.74
CA PHE A 239 -4.81 -29.22 -8.52
C PHE A 239 -4.44 -29.43 -7.05
N LEU A 240 -5.42 -29.36 -6.14
CA LEU A 240 -5.27 -29.69 -4.72
C LEU A 240 -5.36 -31.21 -4.50
N LEU A 241 -4.40 -31.97 -5.06
CA LEU A 241 -4.45 -33.43 -5.18
C LEU A 241 -4.46 -34.22 -3.86
N ASN A 242 -3.98 -33.62 -2.77
CA ASN A 242 -3.88 -34.27 -1.45
C ASN A 242 -4.78 -33.63 -0.39
N ASP A 243 -5.60 -32.66 -0.77
CA ASP A 243 -6.54 -32.00 0.11
C ASP A 243 -7.72 -32.93 0.47
N PRO A 244 -7.92 -33.29 1.75
CA PRO A 244 -9.02 -34.16 2.16
C PRO A 244 -10.40 -33.49 2.07
N ALA A 245 -10.46 -32.16 2.09
CA ALA A 245 -11.69 -31.36 1.98
C ALA A 245 -12.08 -31.07 0.52
N ILE A 246 -11.40 -31.67 -0.46
CA ILE A 246 -11.82 -31.65 -1.87
C ILE A 246 -12.48 -32.98 -2.24
N HIS A 247 -13.76 -32.93 -2.60
CA HIS A 247 -14.50 -34.10 -3.06
C HIS A 247 -14.01 -34.54 -4.45
N ARG A 248 -13.25 -35.63 -4.53
CA ARG A 248 -12.46 -36.02 -5.72
C ARG A 248 -13.24 -36.18 -7.03
N PRO A 249 -14.46 -36.74 -7.05
CA PRO A 249 -15.21 -36.88 -8.30
C PRO A 249 -15.71 -35.56 -8.91
N SER A 250 -16.02 -34.55 -8.07
CA SER A 250 -16.55 -33.25 -8.54
C SER A 250 -15.58 -32.08 -8.39
N PHE A 251 -14.52 -32.26 -7.60
CA PHE A 251 -13.56 -31.24 -7.17
C PHE A 251 -14.19 -30.10 -6.35
N TYR A 252 -15.36 -30.32 -5.76
CA TYR A 252 -15.99 -29.33 -4.88
C TYR A 252 -15.26 -29.24 -3.54
N ALA A 253 -15.16 -28.03 -3.00
CA ALA A 253 -14.46 -27.74 -1.76
C ALA A 253 -15.42 -27.74 -0.58
N GLN A 254 -15.05 -28.40 0.52
CA GLN A 254 -15.89 -28.50 1.70
C GLN A 254 -15.97 -27.16 2.45
N VAL A 255 -17.16 -26.80 2.87
CA VAL A 255 -17.44 -25.61 3.67
C VAL A 255 -17.69 -26.04 5.10
N PHE A 256 -17.22 -25.25 6.06
CA PHE A 256 -17.31 -25.58 7.47
C PHE A 256 -18.78 -25.58 7.93
N ALA A 257 -19.30 -26.78 8.16
CA ALA A 257 -20.66 -27.03 8.62
C ALA A 257 -20.65 -28.15 9.66
N PRO A 258 -20.00 -27.92 10.82
CA PRO A 258 -19.65 -28.97 11.77
C PRO A 258 -20.87 -29.78 12.19
N TYR A 259 -20.74 -31.11 12.21
CA TYR A 259 -21.80 -31.97 12.74
C TYR A 259 -22.05 -31.70 14.23
N LEU A 260 -23.02 -30.83 14.52
CA LEU A 260 -23.45 -30.47 15.86
C LEU A 260 -24.90 -30.91 16.06
N PRO A 261 -25.19 -31.87 16.95
CA PRO A 261 -26.57 -32.26 17.24
C PRO A 261 -27.32 -31.08 17.89
N PRO A 262 -28.58 -30.80 17.48
CA PRO A 262 -29.41 -29.80 18.16
C PRO A 262 -29.49 -30.09 19.67
N PRO A 263 -29.34 -29.09 20.57
CA PRO A 263 -29.41 -27.64 20.34
C PRO A 263 -28.04 -26.93 20.33
N LEU A 264 -26.93 -27.63 20.07
CA LEU A 264 -25.59 -27.05 20.28
C LEU A 264 -25.15 -26.04 19.21
N LEU A 265 -25.85 -25.96 18.07
CA LEU A 265 -25.61 -24.94 17.06
C LEU A 265 -26.31 -23.63 17.46
N VAL A 266 -25.53 -22.67 17.94
CA VAL A 266 -26.01 -21.32 18.28
C VAL A 266 -25.88 -20.33 17.10
N HIS A 267 -25.01 -20.59 16.12
CA HIS A 267 -24.72 -19.68 15.01
C HIS A 267 -24.46 -20.43 13.69
N ASN A 268 -24.67 -19.74 12.56
CA ASN A 268 -24.30 -20.25 11.24
C ASN A 268 -22.79 -20.10 11.04
N ASN A 269 -22.11 -21.21 10.70
CA ASN A 269 -20.66 -21.25 10.51
C ASN A 269 -20.24 -21.40 9.04
N ALA A 270 -21.20 -21.48 8.11
CA ALA A 270 -20.97 -21.77 6.69
C ALA A 270 -20.40 -20.58 5.89
N SER A 271 -19.79 -19.60 6.57
CA SER A 271 -19.01 -18.50 5.98
C SER A 271 -17.51 -18.83 5.94
N HIS A 272 -17.13 -20.09 6.16
CA HIS A 272 -15.74 -20.52 6.32
C HIS A 272 -15.45 -21.82 5.55
N TRP A 273 -14.21 -21.99 5.12
CA TRP A 273 -13.68 -23.23 4.60
C TRP A 273 -13.50 -24.27 5.70
N ASP A 274 -13.66 -25.56 5.37
CA ASP A 274 -13.41 -26.61 6.35
C ASP A 274 -11.94 -26.61 6.83
N PRO A 275 -11.66 -26.68 8.14
CA PRO A 275 -10.29 -26.69 8.67
C PRO A 275 -9.41 -27.85 8.20
N SER A 276 -10.00 -28.92 7.66
CA SER A 276 -9.24 -30.07 7.15
C SER A 276 -8.57 -29.80 5.80
N HIS A 277 -8.85 -28.67 5.14
CA HIS A 277 -8.17 -28.27 3.92
C HIS A 277 -6.65 -28.32 4.06
N ASN A 278 -5.98 -28.90 3.06
CA ASN A 278 -4.53 -29.01 2.98
C ASN A 278 -4.02 -28.62 1.58
N PRO A 279 -3.40 -27.44 1.40
CA PRO A 279 -3.02 -26.47 2.44
C PRO A 279 -4.21 -25.82 3.14
N ARG A 280 -4.00 -25.31 4.36
CA ARG A 280 -5.01 -24.56 5.11
C ARG A 280 -5.42 -23.30 4.35
N GLN A 281 -6.68 -22.90 4.47
CA GLN A 281 -7.27 -21.80 3.71
C GLN A 281 -7.53 -20.58 4.59
N LEU A 282 -7.35 -19.38 4.04
CA LEU A 282 -7.49 -18.09 4.75
C LEU A 282 -8.83 -17.95 5.49
N MET A 283 -9.95 -18.31 4.84
CA MET A 283 -11.29 -18.24 5.45
C MET A 283 -11.59 -19.43 6.37
N ALA A 284 -10.63 -19.90 7.16
CA ALA A 284 -10.88 -20.93 8.17
C ALA A 284 -11.64 -20.35 9.38
N PRO A 285 -12.49 -21.14 10.07
CA PRO A 285 -13.35 -20.67 11.15
C PRO A 285 -12.63 -20.29 12.46
N TYR A 286 -11.32 -20.54 12.55
CA TYR A 286 -10.49 -20.17 13.69
C TYR A 286 -9.06 -19.91 13.23
N ASN A 287 -8.28 -19.22 14.06
CA ASN A 287 -6.88 -18.96 13.77
C ASN A 287 -6.13 -20.29 13.63
N LEU A 288 -5.64 -20.53 12.41
CA LEU A 288 -4.96 -21.74 11.98
C LEU A 288 -3.47 -21.49 11.70
N GLY A 289 -2.93 -20.40 12.23
CA GLY A 289 -1.56 -19.92 12.00
C GLY A 289 -1.54 -18.79 10.96
N ASN A 290 -0.33 -18.50 10.46
CA ASN A 290 -0.11 -17.41 9.52
C ASN A 290 -0.59 -17.78 8.10
N LEU A 291 -1.78 -17.34 7.71
CA LEU A 291 -2.38 -17.60 6.40
C LEU A 291 -2.43 -16.31 5.57
N ASN A 292 -1.35 -16.02 4.84
CA ASN A 292 -1.23 -14.77 4.07
C ASN A 292 -1.56 -14.93 2.57
N LYS A 293 -2.19 -16.04 2.20
CA LYS A 293 -2.56 -16.36 0.81
C LYS A 293 -4.07 -16.48 0.70
N LEU A 294 -4.67 -15.83 -0.30
CA LEU A 294 -6.11 -15.89 -0.52
C LEU A 294 -6.59 -17.33 -0.82
N GLY A 295 -5.76 -18.16 -1.46
CA GLY A 295 -6.09 -19.57 -1.72
C GLY A 295 -7.44 -19.72 -2.44
N LEU A 296 -8.32 -20.59 -1.92
CA LEU A 296 -9.65 -20.84 -2.47
C LEU A 296 -10.61 -19.63 -2.36
N LEU A 297 -10.31 -18.62 -1.53
CA LEU A 297 -11.12 -17.41 -1.46
C LEU A 297 -11.15 -16.65 -2.79
N LEU A 298 -10.03 -16.62 -3.51
CA LEU A 298 -9.93 -15.87 -4.76
C LEU A 298 -10.82 -16.43 -5.89
N PRO A 299 -10.78 -17.74 -6.24
CA PRO A 299 -11.75 -18.31 -7.17
C PRO A 299 -13.19 -18.23 -6.66
N ALA A 300 -13.41 -18.25 -5.33
CA ALA A 300 -14.75 -18.08 -4.77
C ALA A 300 -15.30 -16.67 -5.02
N PHE A 301 -14.46 -15.63 -4.96
CA PHE A 301 -14.87 -14.28 -5.37
C PHE A 301 -15.33 -14.23 -6.82
N VAL A 302 -14.63 -14.91 -7.73
CA VAL A 302 -15.02 -14.98 -9.15
C VAL A 302 -16.33 -15.74 -9.34
N ASP A 303 -16.52 -16.86 -8.65
CA ASP A 303 -17.80 -17.58 -8.63
C ASP A 303 -18.96 -16.71 -8.08
N MET A 304 -18.69 -15.80 -7.14
CA MET A 304 -19.67 -14.83 -6.65
C MET A 304 -19.93 -13.68 -7.61
N GLY A 305 -19.03 -13.39 -8.55
CA GLY A 305 -19.19 -12.39 -9.60
C GLY A 305 -18.16 -11.26 -9.61
N TRP A 306 -17.11 -11.34 -8.79
CA TRP A 306 -15.97 -10.44 -8.90
C TRP A 306 -15.18 -10.69 -10.19
N THR A 307 -14.57 -9.63 -10.70
CA THR A 307 -13.55 -9.74 -11.76
C THR A 307 -12.17 -9.68 -11.10
N THR A 308 -11.17 -10.32 -11.70
CA THR A 308 -9.80 -10.39 -11.17
C THR A 308 -8.82 -10.00 -12.27
N ASN A 309 -7.65 -9.52 -11.86
CA ASN A 309 -6.53 -9.34 -12.78
C ASN A 309 -6.07 -10.69 -13.34
N TYR A 310 -5.07 -10.72 -14.22
CA TYR A 310 -4.54 -11.98 -14.79
C TYR A 310 -3.46 -12.64 -13.94
N VAL A 311 -2.58 -11.82 -13.36
CA VAL A 311 -1.51 -12.24 -12.48
C VAL A 311 -1.38 -11.18 -11.39
N THR A 312 -1.24 -11.61 -10.15
CA THR A 312 -0.88 -10.72 -9.05
C THR A 312 0.50 -11.05 -8.52
N VAL A 313 1.20 -10.03 -8.08
CA VAL A 313 2.53 -10.15 -7.48
C VAL A 313 2.56 -9.30 -6.22
N LEU A 314 2.89 -9.92 -5.08
CA LEU A 314 2.88 -9.30 -3.76
C LEU A 314 4.09 -9.78 -2.94
N PRO A 315 4.68 -8.96 -2.07
CA PRO A 315 4.40 -7.54 -1.89
C PRO A 315 4.88 -6.71 -3.12
N PRO A 316 4.42 -5.45 -3.31
CA PRO A 316 4.92 -4.58 -4.38
C PRO A 316 6.32 -4.02 -4.12
N ALA A 317 6.72 -3.99 -2.85
CA ALA A 317 8.04 -3.67 -2.38
C ALA A 317 8.43 -4.72 -1.35
N VAL A 318 9.65 -5.23 -1.44
CA VAL A 318 10.22 -6.21 -0.50
C VAL A 318 11.38 -5.52 0.21
N PRO A 319 11.16 -4.98 1.41
CA PRO A 319 12.26 -4.56 2.27
C PRO A 319 12.95 -5.81 2.80
N ILE A 320 14.21 -5.98 2.42
CA ILE A 320 15.06 -7.05 2.94
C ILE A 320 15.89 -6.43 4.06
N GLU A 321 15.59 -6.83 5.28
CA GLU A 321 16.39 -6.48 6.44
C GLU A 321 17.73 -7.22 6.32
N THR A 322 18.84 -6.48 6.24
CA THR A 322 20.19 -7.06 6.15
C THR A 322 21.09 -6.48 7.22
N THR A 323 21.43 -7.30 8.22
CA THR A 323 22.53 -7.00 9.13
C THR A 323 23.78 -7.70 8.59
N SER A 324 24.92 -7.01 8.61
CA SER A 324 26.17 -7.49 7.97
C SER A 324 26.67 -8.87 8.45
N ASN A 325 26.12 -9.40 9.55
CA ASN A 325 26.44 -10.72 10.11
C ASN A 325 25.31 -11.76 10.04
N LYS A 326 24.10 -11.42 9.57
CA LYS A 326 23.01 -12.40 9.43
C LYS A 326 22.77 -12.72 7.96
N SER A 327 23.16 -13.95 7.64
CA SER A 327 22.79 -14.66 6.41
C SER A 327 21.26 -14.68 6.26
N GLU A 328 20.76 -14.14 5.15
CA GLU A 328 19.48 -14.48 4.54
C GLU A 328 18.23 -14.34 5.44
N THR A 329 17.84 -13.12 5.81
CA THR A 329 16.43 -12.84 6.14
C THR A 329 15.62 -13.05 4.85
N GLN A 330 15.14 -14.28 4.66
CA GLN A 330 14.49 -14.72 3.43
C GLN A 330 13.08 -14.14 3.38
N GLN A 331 12.95 -12.99 2.73
CA GLN A 331 11.65 -12.45 2.33
C GLN A 331 11.13 -13.22 1.11
N SER A 332 9.87 -13.00 0.75
CA SER A 332 9.28 -13.71 -0.38
C SER A 332 8.31 -12.87 -1.18
N VAL A 333 8.25 -13.18 -2.48
CA VAL A 333 7.29 -12.61 -3.42
C VAL A 333 6.34 -13.72 -3.86
N ASP A 334 5.06 -13.55 -3.52
CA ASP A 334 3.98 -14.40 -3.97
C ASP A 334 3.49 -13.95 -5.35
N ILE A 335 3.62 -14.84 -6.34
CA ILE A 335 3.09 -14.67 -7.69
C ILE A 335 1.88 -15.59 -7.83
N THR A 336 0.70 -15.01 -8.00
CA THR A 336 -0.56 -15.76 -8.11
C THR A 336 -1.12 -15.68 -9.51
N ASN A 337 -1.41 -16.84 -10.08
CA ASN A 337 -2.25 -16.94 -11.27
C ASN A 337 -3.71 -16.88 -10.87
N THR A 338 -4.40 -15.84 -11.28
CA THR A 338 -5.78 -15.53 -10.90
C THR A 338 -6.76 -15.95 -12.00
N GLN A 339 -6.35 -16.86 -12.88
CA GLN A 339 -7.13 -17.30 -14.03
C GLN A 339 -7.44 -18.79 -13.95
N ALA A 340 -8.50 -19.22 -14.64
CA ALA A 340 -8.89 -20.63 -14.75
C ALA A 340 -8.05 -21.43 -15.77
N VAL A 341 -6.93 -20.88 -16.23
CA VAL A 341 -6.02 -21.46 -17.25
C VAL A 341 -4.57 -21.38 -16.77
N ASN A 342 -3.69 -22.20 -17.33
CA ASN A 342 -2.26 -22.11 -17.04
C ASN A 342 -1.69 -20.78 -17.54
N THR A 343 -0.86 -20.13 -16.73
CA THR A 343 -0.21 -18.86 -17.06
C THR A 343 1.30 -18.97 -16.89
N THR A 344 2.07 -18.46 -17.85
CA THR A 344 3.53 -18.40 -17.77
C THR A 344 3.98 -16.98 -17.48
N VAL A 345 4.87 -16.84 -16.49
CA VAL A 345 5.48 -15.58 -16.06
C VAL A 345 7.00 -15.69 -16.21
N THR A 346 7.61 -14.76 -16.93
CA THR A 346 9.06 -14.64 -17.06
C THR A 346 9.59 -13.69 -15.99
N LEU A 347 10.61 -14.13 -15.25
CA LEU A 347 11.18 -13.40 -14.11
C LEU A 347 12.61 -12.94 -14.41
N SER A 348 12.95 -11.72 -14.00
CA SER A 348 14.30 -11.16 -14.06
C SER A 348 14.51 -10.06 -13.02
N ILE A 349 15.72 -9.94 -12.45
CA ILE A 349 16.10 -8.82 -11.58
C ILE A 349 16.90 -7.80 -12.41
N THR A 350 16.59 -6.52 -12.24
CA THR A 350 17.24 -5.38 -12.92
C THR A 350 17.42 -4.23 -11.94
N GLY A 351 18.30 -3.27 -12.22
CA GLY A 351 18.52 -2.10 -11.36
C GLY A 351 19.99 -1.91 -10.98
N PRO A 352 20.33 -0.82 -10.25
CA PRO A 352 21.70 -0.44 -9.91
C PRO A 352 22.43 -1.53 -9.11
N HIS A 353 21.75 -2.14 -8.14
CA HIS A 353 22.33 -3.15 -7.24
C HIS A 353 21.85 -4.57 -7.57
N ALA A 354 21.40 -4.83 -8.81
CA ALA A 354 20.77 -6.11 -9.18
C ALA A 354 21.65 -7.35 -8.89
N SER A 355 22.97 -7.21 -8.86
CA SER A 355 23.91 -8.30 -8.52
C SER A 355 23.97 -8.64 -7.04
N GLU A 356 23.47 -7.77 -6.17
CA GLU A 356 23.42 -7.95 -4.70
C GLU A 356 22.09 -8.57 -4.25
N PHE A 357 21.11 -8.70 -5.15
CA PHE A 357 19.85 -9.39 -4.89
C PHE A 357 19.80 -10.73 -5.61
N SER A 358 19.22 -11.73 -4.96
CA SER A 358 18.97 -13.03 -5.56
C SER A 358 17.53 -13.46 -5.30
N ALA A 359 16.96 -14.20 -6.25
CA ALA A 359 15.63 -14.78 -6.11
C ALA A 359 15.60 -16.18 -6.71
N GLU A 360 14.86 -17.09 -6.09
CA GLU A 360 14.82 -18.48 -6.54
C GLU A 360 14.25 -18.58 -7.96
N ASN A 361 14.91 -19.34 -8.84
CA ASN A 361 14.50 -19.55 -10.24
C ASN A 361 14.50 -18.26 -11.09
N VAL A 362 15.28 -17.24 -10.72
CA VAL A 362 15.44 -15.98 -11.46
C VAL A 362 16.90 -15.83 -11.95
N PRO A 363 17.16 -15.53 -13.24
CA PRO A 363 16.20 -15.37 -14.32
C PRO A 363 15.61 -16.70 -14.78
N GLY A 364 14.31 -16.71 -15.12
CA GLY A 364 13.63 -17.95 -15.49
C GLY A 364 12.18 -17.78 -15.90
N ASN A 365 11.54 -18.90 -16.22
CA ASN A 365 10.11 -18.95 -16.55
C ASN A 365 9.38 -19.80 -15.51
N LEU A 366 8.35 -19.22 -14.92
CA LEU A 366 7.45 -19.86 -13.97
C LEU A 366 6.12 -20.16 -14.67
N THR A 367 5.71 -21.43 -14.71
CA THR A 367 4.38 -21.82 -15.22
C THR A 367 3.48 -22.16 -14.06
N LEU A 368 2.42 -21.37 -13.89
CA LEU A 368 1.44 -21.48 -12.81
C LEU A 368 0.18 -22.18 -13.31
N GLN A 369 -0.30 -23.13 -12.52
CA GLN A 369 -1.61 -23.76 -12.70
C GLN A 369 -2.73 -22.75 -12.35
N PRO A 370 -3.99 -23.01 -12.75
CA PRO A 370 -5.12 -22.18 -12.37
C PRO A 370 -5.18 -21.96 -10.87
N TRP A 371 -5.33 -20.69 -10.45
CA TRP A 371 -5.46 -20.30 -9.03
C TRP A 371 -4.25 -20.63 -8.15
N GLN A 372 -3.11 -20.98 -8.76
CA GLN A 372 -1.89 -21.30 -8.02
C GLN A 372 -1.13 -20.05 -7.62
N THR A 373 -0.75 -19.97 -6.35
CA THR A 373 0.27 -19.05 -5.84
C THR A 373 1.61 -19.77 -5.75
N ALA A 374 2.64 -19.21 -6.37
CA ALA A 374 4.02 -19.61 -6.17
C ALA A 374 4.73 -18.55 -5.33
N THR A 375 5.41 -19.00 -4.28
CA THR A 375 6.24 -18.16 -3.42
C THR A 375 7.65 -18.20 -3.98
N ILE A 376 8.19 -17.04 -4.32
CA ILE A 376 9.55 -16.86 -4.80
C ILE A 376 10.36 -16.25 -3.66
N PRO A 377 11.22 -17.03 -2.99
CA PRO A 377 12.12 -16.48 -1.99
C PRO A 377 13.07 -15.48 -2.61
N VAL A 378 13.30 -14.37 -1.91
CA VAL A 378 14.20 -13.29 -2.29
C VAL A 378 15.17 -13.05 -1.13
N SER A 379 16.44 -12.82 -1.45
CA SER A 379 17.47 -12.47 -0.48
C SER A 379 18.39 -11.39 -1.01
N GLY A 380 19.02 -10.69 -0.09
CA GLY A 380 20.07 -9.71 -0.33
C GLY A 380 21.43 -10.20 0.18
N ALA A 381 22.49 -9.86 -0.53
CA ALA A 381 23.88 -10.06 -0.13
C ALA A 381 24.62 -8.74 -0.40
N PRO A 382 24.44 -7.72 0.45
CA PRO A 382 25.04 -6.42 0.24
C PRO A 382 26.57 -6.52 0.30
N VAL A 383 27.27 -5.77 -0.54
CA VAL A 383 28.75 -5.72 -0.55
C VAL A 383 29.31 -4.45 0.10
N SER A 384 28.45 -3.52 0.47
CA SER A 384 28.76 -2.22 1.08
C SER A 384 27.59 -1.76 1.94
N TRP A 385 27.86 -0.84 2.87
CA TRP A 385 26.81 -0.18 3.65
C TRP A 385 25.95 0.72 2.77
N GLY A 386 24.83 1.18 3.33
CA GLY A 386 23.89 2.05 2.64
C GLY A 386 22.76 1.28 1.96
N TYR A 387 21.91 2.03 1.29
CA TYR A 387 20.70 1.57 0.65
C TYR A 387 21.00 0.86 -0.67
N LYS A 388 20.44 -0.33 -0.86
CA LYS A 388 20.55 -1.08 -2.12
C LYS A 388 19.17 -1.23 -2.71
N THR A 389 19.11 -1.10 -4.03
CA THR A 389 17.87 -1.13 -4.80
C THR A 389 17.99 -2.00 -6.04
N ALA A 390 16.96 -2.80 -6.26
CA ALA A 390 16.74 -3.53 -7.49
C ALA A 390 15.24 -3.61 -7.78
N THR A 391 14.89 -4.18 -8.93
CA THR A 391 13.52 -4.41 -9.35
C THR A 391 13.41 -5.82 -9.90
N LEU A 392 12.56 -6.63 -9.26
CA LEU A 392 12.11 -7.89 -9.81
C LEU A 392 11.00 -7.62 -10.83
N LEU A 393 11.23 -8.02 -12.07
CA LEU A 393 10.27 -7.91 -13.16
C LEU A 393 9.57 -9.24 -13.35
N ALA A 394 8.23 -9.22 -13.29
CA ALA A 394 7.37 -10.34 -13.63
C ALA A 394 6.61 -10.02 -14.92
N GLN A 395 7.02 -10.66 -16.02
CA GLN A 395 6.47 -10.41 -17.35
C GLN A 395 5.54 -11.54 -17.77
N TYR A 396 4.35 -11.20 -18.28
CA TYR A 396 3.40 -12.17 -18.81
C TYR A 396 2.68 -11.60 -20.03
N SER A 397 1.92 -12.43 -20.76
CA SER A 397 1.18 -11.95 -21.92
C SER A 397 -0.28 -12.38 -21.91
N THR A 398 -1.16 -11.42 -22.14
CA THR A 398 -2.60 -11.62 -22.36
C THR A 398 -2.98 -11.43 -23.84
N GLY A 399 -2.00 -11.48 -24.73
CA GLY A 399 -2.07 -10.95 -26.10
C GLY A 399 -1.37 -9.60 -26.27
N ILE A 400 -1.09 -8.92 -25.15
CA ILE A 400 -0.19 -7.77 -25.02
C ILE A 400 0.82 -8.12 -23.91
N SER A 401 2.07 -7.67 -24.05
CA SER A 401 3.08 -7.86 -23.01
C SER A 401 2.74 -7.00 -21.80
N GLN A 402 2.61 -7.64 -20.64
CA GLN A 402 2.41 -7.00 -19.34
C GLN A 402 3.69 -7.18 -18.52
N VAL A 403 4.04 -6.17 -17.73
CA VAL A 403 5.20 -6.20 -16.84
C VAL A 403 4.78 -5.66 -15.49
N ILE A 404 4.84 -6.51 -14.47
CA ILE A 404 4.69 -6.11 -13.08
C ILE A 404 6.09 -5.89 -12.50
N LYS A 405 6.27 -4.80 -11.77
CA LYS A 405 7.53 -4.43 -11.13
C LYS A 405 7.36 -4.56 -9.62
N VAL A 406 8.28 -5.29 -9.00
CA VAL A 406 8.39 -5.36 -7.55
C VAL A 406 9.68 -4.66 -7.16
N LYS A 407 9.59 -3.63 -6.32
CA LYS A 407 10.76 -2.96 -5.75
C LYS A 407 11.43 -3.94 -4.80
N LEU A 408 12.73 -4.14 -4.96
CA LEU A 408 13.56 -4.82 -3.98
C LEU A 408 14.44 -3.75 -3.37
N ASP A 409 14.36 -3.58 -2.08
CA ASP A 409 15.24 -2.70 -1.34
C ASP A 409 15.81 -3.41 -0.13
N MET A 410 17.01 -3.02 0.24
CA MET A 410 17.62 -3.40 1.51
C MET A 410 18.44 -2.21 1.99
N TYR A 411 18.57 -2.07 3.29
CA TYR A 411 19.59 -1.20 3.83
C TYR A 411 20.60 -2.07 4.57
N SER A 412 21.87 -1.93 4.20
CA SER A 412 22.95 -2.67 4.84
C SER A 412 23.49 -1.84 5.98
N ILE A 413 23.18 -2.25 7.21
CA ILE A 413 23.75 -1.70 8.43
C ILE A 413 24.96 -2.53 8.92
N GLY A 414 25.58 -2.04 10.00
CA GLY A 414 26.62 -2.73 10.76
C GLY A 414 26.16 -4.04 11.42
N VAL A 415 26.74 -4.37 12.56
CA VAL A 415 26.26 -5.47 13.39
C VAL A 415 25.02 -4.98 14.12
N ASP A 416 24.00 -5.81 14.23
CA ASP A 416 22.75 -5.56 14.94
C ASP A 416 22.44 -6.86 15.69
N THR A 417 22.64 -6.80 17.01
CA THR A 417 22.66 -7.96 17.88
C THR A 417 21.24 -8.42 18.25
N ASP A 418 20.34 -7.50 18.53
CA ASP A 418 18.97 -7.73 19.01
C ASP A 418 17.88 -7.67 17.93
N GLU A 419 18.23 -7.30 16.69
CA GLU A 419 17.35 -7.34 15.50
C GLU A 419 16.26 -6.25 15.49
N ASP A 420 16.48 -5.11 16.14
CA ASP A 420 15.53 -4.00 16.19
C ASP A 420 15.57 -3.08 14.96
N GLY A 421 16.59 -3.25 14.11
CA GLY A 421 16.82 -2.45 12.90
C GLY A 421 17.84 -1.32 13.05
N ILE A 422 18.42 -1.12 14.23
CA ILE A 422 19.49 -0.17 14.50
C ILE A 422 20.82 -0.95 14.64
N SER A 423 21.96 -0.33 14.31
CA SER A 423 23.25 -1.00 14.47
C SER A 423 23.81 -0.86 15.89
N ASP A 424 24.52 -1.88 16.38
CA ASP A 424 25.24 -1.86 17.68
C ASP A 424 26.12 -0.59 17.83
N TYR A 425 26.66 -0.09 16.71
CA TYR A 425 27.46 1.13 16.70
C TYR A 425 26.59 2.37 16.95
N ASP A 426 25.45 2.47 16.28
CA ASP A 426 24.50 3.58 16.41
C ASP A 426 23.83 3.62 17.78
N GLU A 427 23.57 2.47 18.38
CA GLU A 427 22.99 2.37 19.72
C GLU A 427 23.99 2.65 20.85
N THR A 428 25.30 2.57 20.56
CA THR A 428 26.35 2.79 21.57
C THR A 428 27.15 4.07 21.38
N ARG A 429 27.05 4.71 20.21
CA ARG A 429 27.72 5.99 19.95
C ARG A 429 27.08 7.12 20.75
N THR A 430 27.84 8.18 20.98
CA THR A 430 27.27 9.40 21.56
C THR A 430 26.53 10.15 20.46
N LEU A 431 25.25 10.43 20.69
CA LEU A 431 24.44 11.23 19.79
C LEU A 431 24.63 12.73 20.08
N PRO A 432 24.48 13.61 19.08
CA PRO A 432 24.25 15.02 19.32
C PRO A 432 23.00 15.19 20.22
N GLY A 433 22.87 16.32 20.92
CA GLY A 433 21.68 16.57 21.74
C GLY A 433 21.56 15.84 23.09
N GLY A 434 22.21 14.69 23.33
CA GLY A 434 22.03 13.98 24.60
C GLY A 434 22.78 12.65 24.80
N PRO A 435 22.55 11.96 25.93
CA PRO A 435 22.95 10.56 26.08
C PRO A 435 22.11 9.69 25.14
N ASN A 436 22.75 8.69 24.54
CA ASN A 436 22.07 7.72 23.68
C ASN A 436 21.08 6.88 24.51
N PRO A 437 19.78 6.87 24.16
CA PRO A 437 18.76 6.14 24.90
C PRO A 437 18.65 4.65 24.50
N PHE A 438 19.19 4.25 23.35
CA PHE A 438 19.08 2.90 22.78
C PHE A 438 20.04 1.90 23.42
N ASN A 439 19.80 0.61 23.19
CA ASN A 439 20.56 -0.47 23.83
C ASN A 439 20.67 -1.71 22.93
N ALA A 440 21.88 -1.93 22.39
CA ALA A 440 22.25 -3.02 21.47
C ALA A 440 22.07 -4.46 21.94
N GLN A 441 21.38 -4.70 23.05
CA GLN A 441 21.07 -6.03 23.57
C GLN A 441 19.59 -6.18 23.93
N GLU A 442 18.78 -5.14 23.73
CA GLU A 442 17.37 -5.07 24.10
C GLU A 442 16.57 -4.42 22.96
N GLU A 443 15.85 -5.25 22.20
CA GLU A 443 15.04 -4.86 21.03
C GLU A 443 14.04 -3.71 21.26
N ASP A 444 13.57 -3.50 22.50
CA ASP A 444 12.51 -2.57 22.89
C ASP A 444 12.89 -1.91 24.22
N SER A 445 13.81 -0.95 24.18
CA SER A 445 14.33 -0.23 25.35
C SER A 445 13.73 1.18 25.52
N THR A 446 13.20 1.75 24.45
CA THR A 446 12.61 3.08 24.32
C THR A 446 11.16 3.01 23.81
N GLY A 447 10.53 4.17 23.66
CA GLY A 447 9.22 4.33 23.04
C GLY A 447 9.11 5.69 22.35
N ASP A 448 7.94 5.98 21.78
CA ASP A 448 7.71 7.26 21.08
C ASP A 448 7.81 8.50 22.00
N ASN A 449 8.12 9.66 21.43
CA ASN A 449 8.03 10.98 22.09
C ASN A 449 8.88 11.12 23.38
N GLY A 450 10.07 10.52 23.38
CA GLY A 450 11.09 10.65 24.42
C GLY A 450 10.91 9.67 25.57
N GLU A 451 10.07 8.66 25.38
CA GLU A 451 9.83 7.63 26.38
C GLU A 451 11.03 6.68 26.47
N MET A 452 11.55 6.53 27.69
CA MET A 452 12.76 5.74 27.99
C MET A 452 12.42 4.35 28.54
N THR A 453 11.30 3.80 28.08
CA THR A 453 10.79 2.50 28.54
C THR A 453 10.10 1.80 27.40
N SER A 454 10.25 0.47 27.39
CA SER A 454 9.61 -0.42 26.43
C SER A 454 8.11 -0.16 26.24
N ASP A 455 7.63 -0.09 25.00
CA ASP A 455 6.22 0.09 24.67
C ASP A 455 5.61 -1.07 23.87
N GLY A 456 6.41 -2.11 23.58
CA GLY A 456 6.03 -3.29 22.81
C GLY A 456 6.30 -3.16 21.31
N VAL A 457 6.96 -2.09 20.87
CA VAL A 457 7.43 -1.85 19.50
C VAL A 457 8.95 -1.70 19.53
N ASP A 458 9.63 -2.40 18.62
CA ASP A 458 11.09 -2.41 18.53
C ASP A 458 11.65 -0.98 18.38
N ASP A 459 12.80 -0.71 18.99
CA ASP A 459 13.40 0.63 19.08
C ASP A 459 13.59 1.28 17.71
N GLY A 460 14.04 0.52 16.69
CA GLY A 460 14.12 1.01 15.32
C GLY A 460 12.79 1.47 14.70
N ARG A 461 11.64 1.03 15.21
CA ARG A 461 10.29 1.38 14.73
C ARG A 461 9.58 2.45 15.57
N ASN A 462 10.18 2.83 16.69
CA ASN A 462 9.73 3.98 17.47
C ASN A 462 10.14 5.29 16.80
N ASP A 463 9.41 6.35 17.12
CA ASP A 463 9.65 7.74 16.71
C ASP A 463 10.01 8.50 18.00
N PHE A 464 11.29 8.42 18.38
CA PHE A 464 11.71 8.81 19.72
C PHE A 464 11.56 10.31 19.94
N ASP A 465 11.78 11.17 18.95
CA ASP A 465 11.64 12.61 19.15
C ASP A 465 10.26 13.17 18.76
N GLY A 466 9.42 12.37 18.10
CA GLY A 466 8.05 12.69 17.74
C GLY A 466 7.92 13.57 16.49
N ASP A 467 8.90 13.55 15.60
CA ASP A 467 8.90 14.32 14.37
C ASP A 467 8.15 13.65 13.19
N GLY A 468 7.84 12.36 13.36
CA GLY A 468 7.13 11.53 12.39
C GLY A 468 8.01 10.58 11.58
N MET A 469 9.33 10.58 11.77
CA MET A 469 10.26 9.58 11.26
C MET A 469 10.51 8.49 12.31
N VAL A 470 10.82 7.26 11.87
CA VAL A 470 11.22 6.19 12.80
C VAL A 470 12.72 6.18 13.01
N ASN A 471 13.18 5.81 14.19
CA ASN A 471 14.59 5.86 14.59
C ASN A 471 15.51 5.12 13.59
N MET A 472 15.08 3.97 13.07
CA MET A 472 15.83 3.24 12.04
C MET A 472 16.02 4.09 10.78
N ASP A 473 14.98 4.76 10.29
CA ASP A 473 15.08 5.63 9.11
C ASP A 473 15.99 6.84 9.40
N GLU A 474 15.91 7.43 10.59
CA GLU A 474 16.79 8.53 11.00
C GLU A 474 18.26 8.12 10.99
N PHE A 475 18.60 7.01 11.63
CA PHE A 475 19.97 6.46 11.60
C PHE A 475 20.43 6.10 10.19
N ILE A 476 19.53 5.58 9.36
CA ILE A 476 19.81 5.26 7.96
C ILE A 476 20.18 6.51 7.17
N PHE A 477 19.51 7.64 7.43
CA PHE A 477 19.75 8.90 6.70
C PHE A 477 20.85 9.76 7.29
N GLY A 478 21.33 9.44 8.50
CA GLY A 478 22.26 10.27 9.24
C GLY A 478 21.59 11.38 10.05
N TYR A 479 20.26 11.34 10.23
CA TYR A 479 19.57 12.24 11.16
C TYR A 479 19.80 11.82 12.63
N ASP A 480 19.60 12.77 13.54
CA ASP A 480 19.73 12.56 14.98
C ASP A 480 18.35 12.26 15.59
N PRO A 481 18.09 11.02 16.07
CA PRO A 481 16.80 10.60 16.62
C PRO A 481 16.42 11.27 17.95
N LEU A 482 17.23 12.22 18.40
CA LEU A 482 16.96 13.06 19.57
C LEU A 482 16.52 14.49 19.19
N ASN A 483 16.46 14.82 17.89
CA ASN A 483 16.27 16.19 17.44
C ASN A 483 15.07 16.36 16.49
N PRO A 484 13.91 16.83 17.01
CA PRO A 484 12.67 16.89 16.23
C PRO A 484 12.63 17.98 15.16
N ASP A 485 13.73 18.71 14.99
CA ASP A 485 13.92 19.68 13.91
C ASP A 485 14.69 19.07 12.71
N MET A 486 15.18 17.83 12.81
CA MET A 486 15.94 17.11 11.78
C MET A 486 15.09 16.02 11.10
N PHE A 487 14.31 16.42 10.10
CA PHE A 487 13.51 15.48 9.31
C PHE A 487 14.04 15.34 7.88
N GLY A 488 14.07 14.10 7.38
CA GLY A 488 14.24 13.77 5.96
C GLY A 488 12.96 13.25 5.33
N VAL A 489 12.92 13.13 4.01
CA VAL A 489 11.81 12.45 3.33
C VAL A 489 12.37 11.65 2.15
N ARG A 490 12.38 10.32 2.26
CA ARG A 490 12.62 9.49 1.08
C ARG A 490 11.59 9.81 0.01
N THR A 491 12.08 10.13 -1.17
CA THR A 491 11.23 10.24 -2.35
C THR A 491 11.73 9.32 -3.44
N SER A 492 10.94 9.15 -4.50
CA SER A 492 11.41 8.45 -5.69
C SER A 492 12.54 9.18 -6.46
N GLN A 493 12.98 10.33 -5.96
CA GLN A 493 14.03 11.17 -6.54
C GLN A 493 15.17 11.47 -5.54
N ASP A 494 15.04 11.02 -4.30
CA ASP A 494 15.93 11.25 -3.16
C ASP A 494 15.89 9.94 -2.37
N THR A 495 16.76 9.03 -2.80
CA THR A 495 16.66 7.61 -2.49
C THR A 495 17.06 7.34 -1.06
N ASP A 496 18.12 7.97 -0.57
CA ASP A 496 18.60 7.92 0.81
C ASP A 496 18.08 9.06 1.69
N GLY A 497 17.27 9.99 1.17
CA GLY A 497 16.47 10.89 1.98
C GLY A 497 17.24 11.99 2.70
N ASP A 498 18.49 12.23 2.31
CA ASP A 498 19.43 13.16 2.95
C ASP A 498 19.15 14.65 2.60
N GLY A 499 18.30 14.88 1.60
CA GLY A 499 17.92 16.20 1.09
C GLY A 499 18.57 16.58 -0.24
N LEU A 500 19.42 15.72 -0.81
CA LEU A 500 19.92 15.79 -2.17
C LEU A 500 19.04 14.94 -3.10
N LEU A 501 19.10 15.20 -4.41
CA LEU A 501 18.37 14.39 -5.38
C LEU A 501 19.34 13.42 -6.03
N ASP A 502 18.92 12.17 -6.26
CA ASP A 502 19.75 11.11 -6.88
C ASP A 502 20.45 11.56 -8.17
N ARG A 503 19.79 12.45 -8.93
CA ARG A 503 20.31 12.97 -10.21
C ARG A 503 21.48 13.94 -10.03
N ASP A 504 21.48 14.66 -8.93
CA ASP A 504 22.42 15.73 -8.60
C ASP A 504 23.68 15.07 -8.00
N GLU A 505 23.50 14.05 -7.16
CA GLU A 505 24.55 13.20 -6.60
C GLU A 505 25.20 12.29 -7.64
N ALA A 506 24.40 11.60 -8.49
CA ALA A 506 24.95 10.84 -9.62
C ALA A 506 25.65 11.72 -10.67
N GLY A 507 25.43 13.05 -10.61
CA GLY A 507 26.12 14.04 -11.43
C GLY A 507 27.51 14.42 -10.90
N ASP A 508 27.81 14.12 -9.63
CA ASP A 508 29.13 14.30 -9.06
C ASP A 508 30.13 13.27 -9.61
N ALA A 509 31.24 13.76 -10.12
CA ALA A 509 32.32 12.94 -10.67
C ALA A 509 33.28 12.42 -9.59
N SER A 510 33.25 13.01 -8.40
CA SER A 510 34.06 12.66 -7.24
C SER A 510 33.52 11.44 -6.52
N HIS A 511 32.19 11.23 -6.60
CA HIS A 511 31.44 10.31 -5.77
C HIS A 511 31.55 10.66 -4.27
N THR A 512 31.60 11.97 -3.98
CA THR A 512 31.56 12.53 -2.62
C THR A 512 30.15 12.44 -2.05
N PHE A 513 29.12 12.65 -2.88
CA PHE A 513 27.72 12.43 -2.51
C PHE A 513 27.23 11.13 -3.15
N ASP A 514 26.97 10.11 -2.34
CA ASP A 514 26.46 8.82 -2.79
C ASP A 514 24.93 8.77 -2.65
N PRO A 515 24.14 8.63 -3.76
CA PRO A 515 22.67 8.63 -3.76
C PRO A 515 21.99 7.45 -3.03
N TYR A 516 22.78 6.70 -2.29
CA TYR A 516 22.42 5.50 -1.58
C TYR A 516 22.95 5.50 -0.14
N THR A 517 23.70 6.53 0.27
CA THR A 517 24.32 6.63 1.58
C THR A 517 24.17 8.08 2.06
N GLY A 518 23.16 8.34 2.90
CA GLY A 518 22.76 9.72 3.24
C GLY A 518 23.77 10.55 4.03
N ASP A 519 24.81 9.91 4.59
CA ASP A 519 25.97 10.56 5.20
C ASP A 519 27.22 9.91 4.60
N SER A 520 27.68 10.47 3.46
CA SER A 520 28.86 9.99 2.74
C SER A 520 30.01 11.01 2.72
N SER A 521 29.75 12.22 3.21
CA SER A 521 30.68 13.35 3.28
C SER A 521 30.55 14.10 4.62
N GLY A 522 31.33 15.17 4.77
CA GLY A 522 31.31 16.08 5.90
C GLY A 522 31.61 17.52 5.47
N ASP A 523 31.62 18.44 6.43
CA ASP A 523 31.95 19.85 6.17
C ASP A 523 33.42 20.07 5.78
N PHE A 524 33.71 21.16 5.05
CA PHE A 524 35.08 21.62 4.71
C PHE A 524 35.96 20.63 3.93
N PHE A 525 35.43 20.09 2.83
CA PHE A 525 36.06 19.16 1.89
C PHE A 525 36.42 17.83 2.55
N TYR A 526 35.55 17.38 3.44
CA TYR A 526 35.73 16.14 4.17
C TYR A 526 34.94 15.04 3.45
N ASP A 527 35.64 14.10 2.82
CA ASP A 527 35.05 12.98 2.05
C ASP A 527 34.74 11.76 2.95
N ASP A 528 34.56 11.99 4.24
CA ASP A 528 34.25 10.94 5.22
C ASP A 528 32.99 11.36 5.99
N PRO A 529 32.11 10.41 6.35
CA PRO A 529 30.89 10.68 7.12
C PRO A 529 31.16 11.38 8.45
N ASP A 530 30.33 12.34 8.83
CA ASP A 530 30.46 13.10 10.09
C ASP A 530 29.23 13.07 11.01
N GLY A 531 28.19 12.32 10.62
CA GLY A 531 26.94 12.18 11.34
C GLY A 531 25.94 13.29 11.05
N ILE A 532 26.16 14.09 10.01
CA ILE A 532 25.20 15.06 9.46
C ILE A 532 24.94 14.67 7.99
N PRO A 533 23.67 14.63 7.54
CA PRO A 533 23.35 14.20 6.18
C PRO A 533 23.96 15.11 5.11
N ASP A 534 24.34 14.54 3.96
CA ASP A 534 25.08 15.26 2.93
C ASP A 534 24.33 16.50 2.45
N GLY A 535 23.01 16.45 2.29
CA GLY A 535 22.19 17.62 1.96
C GLY A 535 22.26 18.77 2.98
N GLN A 536 22.55 18.47 4.25
CA GLN A 536 22.67 19.45 5.34
C GLN A 536 24.11 19.95 5.55
N ASN A 537 25.10 19.18 5.10
CA ASN A 537 26.51 19.57 5.17
C ASN A 537 26.78 20.82 4.33
N ASP A 538 27.78 21.58 4.75
CA ASP A 538 28.39 22.70 4.04
C ASP A 538 29.75 22.21 3.55
N TYR A 539 29.72 21.38 2.49
CA TYR A 539 30.89 20.61 2.08
C TYR A 539 32.05 21.54 1.72
N ASP A 540 31.81 22.67 1.03
CA ASP A 540 32.90 23.58 0.79
C ASP A 540 33.24 24.45 2.03
N GLY A 541 32.27 24.82 2.87
CA GLY A 541 32.46 25.59 4.10
C GLY A 541 32.21 27.09 3.93
N ASP A 542 31.37 27.49 2.98
CA ASP A 542 31.05 28.89 2.66
C ASP A 542 29.83 29.45 3.43
N GLY A 543 29.12 28.58 4.16
CA GLY A 543 27.96 28.89 4.98
C GLY A 543 26.62 28.52 4.34
N TYR A 544 26.60 27.85 3.20
CA TYR A 544 25.38 27.26 2.60
C TYR A 544 25.42 25.74 2.67
N THR A 545 24.26 25.11 2.82
CA THR A 545 24.20 23.65 2.77
C THR A 545 24.21 23.16 1.33
N ASN A 546 24.72 21.94 1.11
CA ASN A 546 24.80 21.32 -0.21
C ASN A 546 23.42 21.28 -0.89
N ALA A 547 22.36 20.95 -0.15
CA ALA A 547 20.99 20.95 -0.68
C ALA A 547 20.51 22.35 -1.10
N PHE A 548 20.90 23.40 -0.37
CA PHE A 548 20.61 24.78 -0.78
C PHE A 548 21.31 25.09 -2.10
N GLU A 549 22.58 24.73 -2.21
CA GLU A 549 23.38 25.04 -3.37
C GLU A 549 22.88 24.34 -4.64
N PHE A 550 22.65 23.03 -4.58
CA PHE A 550 22.06 22.28 -5.70
C PHE A 550 20.70 22.85 -6.10
N ARG A 551 19.85 23.19 -5.13
CA ARG A 551 18.51 23.74 -5.38
C ARG A 551 18.55 25.10 -6.08
N TRP A 552 19.58 25.91 -5.83
CA TRP A 552 19.74 27.24 -6.42
C TRP A 552 20.77 27.31 -7.55
N GLY A 553 21.41 26.19 -7.87
CA GLY A 553 22.34 26.03 -8.98
C GLY A 553 23.73 26.62 -8.72
N SER A 554 24.15 26.76 -7.47
CA SER A 554 25.56 26.89 -7.11
C SER A 554 26.23 25.51 -7.02
N ASN A 555 27.51 25.48 -6.66
CA ASN A 555 28.33 24.27 -6.73
C ASN A 555 28.93 23.96 -5.35
N PRO A 556 28.47 22.89 -4.67
CA PRO A 556 28.90 22.56 -3.30
C PRO A 556 30.36 22.17 -3.15
N PHE A 557 31.09 22.05 -4.27
CA PHE A 557 32.52 21.81 -4.28
C PHE A 557 33.36 23.09 -4.38
N VAL A 558 32.74 24.28 -4.38
CA VAL A 558 33.42 25.55 -4.69
C VAL A 558 32.86 26.68 -3.85
N TRP A 559 33.67 27.12 -2.87
CA TRP A 559 33.38 28.30 -2.04
C TRP A 559 32.73 29.44 -2.82
N ASP A 560 31.45 29.70 -2.55
CA ASP A 560 30.75 30.84 -3.09
C ASP A 560 31.09 32.09 -2.28
N GLU A 561 32.03 32.89 -2.80
CA GLU A 561 32.35 34.18 -2.20
C GLU A 561 31.11 35.11 -2.11
N HIS A 562 30.08 34.85 -2.94
CA HIS A 562 28.74 35.42 -2.89
C HIS A 562 27.78 34.59 -3.75
N VAL A 563 26.78 33.91 -3.15
CA VAL A 563 25.63 33.41 -3.92
C VAL A 563 24.95 34.60 -4.60
N GLN A 564 25.28 34.80 -5.87
CA GLN A 564 24.49 35.63 -6.75
C GLN A 564 23.22 34.85 -6.96
N VAL A 565 22.20 35.06 -6.12
CA VAL A 565 20.83 34.68 -6.43
C VAL A 565 20.66 35.08 -7.89
N PRO A 566 20.50 34.12 -8.83
CA PRO A 566 20.27 34.50 -10.20
C PRO A 566 19.09 35.44 -10.08
N ALA A 567 19.25 36.66 -10.58
CA ALA A 567 18.09 37.52 -10.74
C ALA A 567 17.20 36.77 -11.73
N SER A 568 16.42 35.80 -11.25
CA SER A 568 15.26 35.21 -11.88
C SER A 568 14.24 36.32 -11.82
N SER A 569 14.53 37.32 -12.62
CA SER A 569 13.60 38.21 -13.24
C SER A 569 12.72 38.97 -12.25
N SER A 570 13.37 39.85 -11.49
CA SER A 570 12.74 41.14 -11.12
C SER A 570 12.16 41.83 -12.37
N SER A 571 12.65 41.51 -13.57
CA SER A 571 12.05 41.85 -14.87
C SER A 571 10.76 41.08 -15.22
N THR A 572 10.54 39.82 -14.82
CA THR A 572 9.29 39.07 -15.10
C THR A 572 8.22 39.36 -14.07
N ILE A 573 8.59 39.61 -12.81
CA ILE A 573 7.64 40.11 -11.80
C ILE A 573 7.23 41.54 -12.19
N LEU A 574 8.14 42.38 -12.66
CA LEU A 574 7.81 43.71 -13.18
C LEU A 574 7.02 43.65 -14.50
N LEU A 575 7.34 42.74 -15.43
CA LEU A 575 6.56 42.50 -16.65
C LEU A 575 5.20 41.85 -16.36
N GLY A 576 5.09 41.04 -15.30
CA GLY A 576 3.86 40.43 -14.79
C GLY A 576 2.94 41.47 -14.14
N ILE A 577 3.50 42.34 -13.30
CA ILE A 577 2.79 43.49 -12.73
C ILE A 577 2.41 44.48 -13.85
N LEU A 578 3.29 44.76 -14.81
CA LEU A 578 2.98 45.62 -15.96
C LEU A 578 1.94 45.01 -16.90
N SER A 579 1.92 43.69 -17.10
CA SER A 579 0.92 43.00 -17.91
C SER A 579 -0.43 42.88 -17.21
N VAL A 580 -0.46 42.70 -15.89
CA VAL A 580 -1.70 42.79 -15.07
C VAL A 580 -2.24 44.21 -15.05
N VAL A 581 -1.37 45.23 -14.97
CA VAL A 581 -1.75 46.65 -15.09
C VAL A 581 -2.17 47.01 -16.52
N TRP A 582 -1.56 46.42 -17.55
CA TRP A 582 -1.94 46.62 -18.96
C TRP A 582 -3.26 45.91 -19.31
N LEU A 583 -3.47 44.68 -18.85
CA LEU A 583 -4.75 43.96 -18.98
C LEU A 583 -5.86 44.64 -18.17
N GLY A 584 -5.56 45.14 -16.97
CA GLY A 584 -6.50 45.92 -16.15
C GLY A 584 -6.89 47.26 -16.78
N SER A 585 -5.97 47.94 -17.47
CA SER A 585 -6.26 49.19 -18.18
C SER A 585 -6.97 48.97 -19.52
N VAL A 586 -6.77 47.83 -20.19
CA VAL A 586 -7.56 47.42 -21.37
C VAL A 586 -8.99 47.01 -20.98
N PHE A 587 -9.21 46.42 -19.80
CA PHE A 587 -10.55 46.11 -19.27
C PHE A 587 -11.30 47.33 -18.71
N LEU A 588 -10.60 48.33 -18.19
CA LEU A 588 -11.19 49.61 -17.75
C LEU A 588 -11.38 50.63 -18.88
N ALA A 589 -10.85 50.37 -20.08
CA ALA A 589 -11.10 51.14 -21.28
C ALA A 589 -12.29 50.59 -22.10
N ARG A 590 -13.45 50.38 -21.45
CA ARG A 590 -14.75 50.52 -22.12
C ARG A 590 -15.37 51.86 -21.73
N PRO A 591 -15.10 52.95 -22.47
CA PRO A 591 -15.98 54.10 -22.39
C PRO A 591 -17.28 53.75 -23.10
N GLY A 592 -18.33 53.56 -22.30
CA GLY A 592 -19.69 53.74 -22.79
C GLY A 592 -19.78 55.07 -23.52
N ARG A 593 -20.24 55.03 -24.77
CA ARG A 593 -20.64 56.23 -25.51
C ARG A 593 -21.72 56.95 -24.71
N ASN A 594 -21.37 58.06 -24.07
CA ASN A 594 -22.26 59.21 -24.03
C ASN A 594 -21.45 60.50 -24.22
N LYS A 595 -22.13 61.42 -24.92
CA LYS A 595 -21.57 62.55 -25.66
C LYS A 595 -20.87 63.60 -24.80
N GLN A 596 -19.91 64.24 -25.48
CA GLN A 596 -19.59 65.68 -25.46
C GLN A 596 -18.70 66.26 -24.34
N ALA A 597 -17.56 66.75 -24.84
CA ALA A 597 -17.01 68.09 -24.65
C ALA A 597 -16.13 68.37 -23.41
N GLY A 598 -14.91 68.85 -23.70
CA GLY A 598 -14.32 69.96 -22.95
C GLY A 598 -12.92 69.74 -22.37
N MET A 599 -11.93 70.31 -23.07
CA MET A 599 -10.87 71.16 -22.49
C MET A 599 -9.73 70.54 -21.63
N THR A 600 -8.50 70.67 -22.17
CA THR A 600 -7.24 71.21 -21.57
C THR A 600 -6.77 70.73 -20.18
N ALA A 601 -5.49 70.55 -19.83
CA ALA A 601 -4.18 70.61 -20.48
C ALA A 601 -3.09 70.25 -19.41
N TYR A 602 -1.84 70.06 -19.85
CA TYR A 602 -0.55 70.23 -19.14
C TYR A 602 -0.01 69.21 -18.09
N ILE A 603 1.14 68.64 -18.49
CA ILE A 603 2.34 68.06 -17.81
C ILE A 603 3.04 69.14 -16.92
N PRO A 604 3.96 68.94 -15.91
CA PRO A 604 4.92 67.82 -15.64
C PRO A 604 5.22 67.39 -14.18
N LEU A 605 6.06 66.33 -14.10
CA LEU A 605 6.94 65.88 -13.01
C LEU A 605 7.69 66.99 -12.22
N LYS A 606 7.89 66.77 -10.90
CA LYS A 606 9.20 66.94 -10.24
C LYS A 606 9.31 66.28 -8.84
N CYS A 607 10.50 65.74 -8.62
CA CYS A 607 11.18 65.20 -7.44
C CYS A 607 10.81 65.73 -6.04
N ILE A 608 10.99 64.91 -4.97
CA ILE A 608 12.03 65.05 -3.92
C ILE A 608 11.73 64.17 -2.69
N TYR A 609 12.76 63.42 -2.28
CA TYR A 609 13.18 62.95 -0.95
C TYR A 609 12.44 63.42 0.33
N ARG A 610 12.40 62.47 1.30
CA ARG A 610 12.67 62.61 2.76
C ARG A 610 11.49 62.72 3.76
N ARG A 611 11.46 61.68 4.62
CA ARG A 611 11.33 61.64 6.11
C ARG A 611 10.07 62.18 6.84
N PHE A 612 9.56 61.25 7.68
CA PHE A 612 9.04 61.35 9.05
C PHE A 612 7.70 62.04 9.38
N SER A 613 6.91 61.24 10.11
CA SER A 613 5.84 61.52 11.09
C SER A 613 4.56 62.21 10.59
N ARG A 614 3.44 61.50 10.67
CA ARG A 614 2.71 61.27 11.92
C ARG A 614 2.01 59.91 11.90
#